data_AF-A0A2M9IVW2-F1
#
_entry.id   AF-A0A2M9IVW2-F1
#
_cell.length_a   1.000
_cell.length_b   1.000
_cell.length_c   1.000
_cell.angle_alpha   90.00
_cell.angle_beta   90.00
_cell.angle_gamma   90.00
#
_symmetry.space_group_name_H-M   'P 1'
#
loop_
_entity.id
_entity.type
_entity.pdbx_description
1 polymer ?
#
loop_
_entity_poly.entity_id
_entity_poly.type
_entity_poly.pdbx_seq_one_letter_code
_entity_poly.pdbx_strand_id
1 'polypeptide(L)'
;MSTSVYPAPPAGPESRLTEPHVLDNAAWAALTGPQAHLAERHGRAARFPTDVSPFTALADPTDARAWDDLALLVGPGALTPVTAVRTVPDGWEIEQSGEGVQMVATALRDAPAPEAVRLGLADVPEILELIALTRPGPFLPRTVELGTYLGLREDGRLIALAGERLRPPGWTEISAVCTHPDHRGRGLATRLVRAVARGIRERGDTPFLHAAASNTNAIRLYESIGFTLRHRTRFLLVRAPGGPVEPLGHDGQERAELREEKA
;
A
#
# COMPACT_ATOMS: atom_id res chain seq x y z
N MET A 1 -24.64 -8.58 -53.27
CA MET A 1 -24.37 -8.33 -51.83
C MET A 1 -23.69 -9.58 -51.29
N SER A 2 -22.35 -9.62 -51.29
CA SER A 2 -21.54 -10.80 -50.94
C SER A 2 -20.92 -10.59 -49.57
N THR A 3 -21.28 -11.43 -48.61
CA THR A 3 -20.79 -11.36 -47.22
C THR A 3 -19.57 -12.27 -47.11
N SER A 4 -18.38 -11.73 -47.34
CA SER A 4 -17.13 -12.45 -47.06
C SER A 4 -16.87 -12.48 -45.57
N VAL A 5 -16.83 -13.67 -45.00
CA VAL A 5 -16.39 -13.95 -43.62
C VAL A 5 -14.89 -14.23 -43.68
N TYR A 6 -14.08 -13.48 -42.93
CA TYR A 6 -12.65 -13.76 -42.74
C TYR A 6 -12.44 -14.59 -41.46
N PRO A 7 -11.51 -15.56 -41.46
CA PRO A 7 -11.10 -16.24 -40.24
C PRO A 7 -10.40 -15.28 -39.27
N ALA A 8 -10.61 -15.48 -37.98
CA ALA A 8 -9.93 -14.73 -36.92
C ALA A 8 -8.40 -14.86 -37.05
N PRO A 9 -7.62 -13.78 -36.79
CA PRO A 9 -6.17 -13.88 -36.79
C PRO A 9 -5.70 -14.87 -35.73
N PRO A 10 -4.59 -15.60 -35.95
CA PRO A 10 -4.07 -16.55 -34.98
C PRO A 10 -3.75 -15.82 -33.68
N ALA A 11 -4.10 -16.46 -32.56
CA ALA A 11 -3.73 -16.00 -31.23
C ALA A 11 -2.22 -15.73 -31.20
N GLY A 12 -1.84 -14.52 -30.79
CA GLY A 12 -0.45 -14.17 -30.53
C GLY A 12 0.18 -15.16 -29.53
N PRO A 13 1.51 -15.25 -29.49
CA PRO A 13 2.20 -16.29 -28.74
C PRO A 13 1.68 -16.35 -27.31
N GLU A 14 1.27 -17.56 -26.91
CA GLU A 14 0.84 -17.88 -25.55
C GLU A 14 1.82 -17.25 -24.56
N SER A 15 1.25 -16.50 -23.61
CA SER A 15 1.96 -15.82 -22.54
C SER A 15 3.03 -16.74 -21.98
N ARG A 16 4.31 -16.41 -22.22
CA ARG A 16 5.42 -17.00 -21.45
C ARG A 16 5.02 -16.85 -19.98
N LEU A 17 4.93 -17.95 -19.24
CA LEU A 17 4.78 -17.91 -17.79
C LEU A 17 6.02 -17.19 -17.24
N THR A 18 5.92 -15.87 -17.08
CA THR A 18 6.93 -15.07 -16.40
C THR A 18 7.03 -15.59 -14.98
N GLU A 19 8.24 -15.96 -14.55
CA GLU A 19 8.51 -16.29 -13.16
C GLU A 19 7.94 -15.19 -12.25
N PRO A 20 7.28 -15.56 -11.14
CA PRO A 20 6.70 -14.58 -10.22
C PRO A 20 7.81 -13.67 -9.70
N HIS A 21 7.62 -12.37 -9.84
CA HIS A 21 8.60 -11.38 -9.45
C HIS A 21 8.39 -11.01 -7.98
N VAL A 22 9.47 -10.69 -7.24
CA VAL A 22 9.43 -10.44 -5.79
C VAL A 22 8.38 -9.39 -5.36
N LEU A 23 8.12 -8.39 -6.20
CA LEU A 23 7.11 -7.36 -5.95
C LEU A 23 5.66 -7.83 -6.12
N ASP A 24 5.41 -8.99 -6.73
CA ASP A 24 4.04 -9.55 -6.83
C ASP A 24 3.52 -9.98 -5.46
N ASN A 25 4.44 -10.29 -4.52
CA ASN A 25 4.14 -10.55 -3.12
C ASN A 25 5.07 -9.75 -2.19
N ALA A 26 5.09 -8.42 -2.39
CA ALA A 26 6.01 -7.52 -1.70
C ALA A 26 5.91 -7.59 -0.16
N ALA A 27 4.71 -7.73 0.39
CA ALA A 27 4.52 -7.82 1.84
C ALA A 27 5.15 -9.09 2.42
N TRP A 28 4.93 -10.25 1.78
CA TRP A 28 5.55 -11.51 2.20
C TRP A 28 7.07 -11.46 2.06
N ALA A 29 7.57 -10.97 0.92
CA ALA A 29 8.99 -10.88 0.65
C ALA A 29 9.72 -9.93 1.63
N ALA A 30 9.05 -8.86 2.07
CA ALA A 30 9.55 -7.98 3.12
C ALA A 30 9.62 -8.69 4.48
N LEU A 31 8.51 -9.28 4.93
CA LEU A 31 8.36 -9.93 6.25
C LEU A 31 9.16 -11.24 6.38
N THR A 32 9.54 -11.85 5.27
CA THR A 32 10.41 -13.05 5.25
C THR A 32 11.85 -12.74 4.84
N GLY A 33 12.15 -11.47 4.56
CA GLY A 33 13.45 -11.00 4.11
C GLY A 33 13.96 -9.84 4.98
N PRO A 34 14.29 -8.67 4.38
CA PRO A 34 14.93 -7.55 5.10
C PRO A 34 14.18 -7.05 6.36
N GLN A 35 12.86 -7.23 6.43
CA GLN A 35 12.03 -6.81 7.56
C GLN A 35 11.58 -7.98 8.45
N ALA A 36 12.24 -9.14 8.37
CA ALA A 36 11.92 -10.30 9.21
C ALA A 36 12.06 -10.04 10.73
N HIS A 37 12.90 -9.08 11.12
CA HIS A 37 13.04 -8.65 12.52
C HIS A 37 11.80 -7.91 13.06
N LEU A 38 10.89 -7.46 12.19
CA LEU A 38 9.59 -6.87 12.54
C LEU A 38 8.43 -7.84 12.29
N ALA A 39 8.68 -9.10 11.94
CA ALA A 39 7.62 -10.01 11.52
C ALA A 39 7.08 -10.84 12.68
N GLU A 40 5.76 -10.85 12.85
CA GLU A 40 5.04 -11.89 13.57
C GLU A 40 4.61 -12.94 12.56
N ARG A 41 4.98 -14.21 12.78
CA ARG A 41 4.79 -15.29 11.79
C ARG A 41 4.09 -16.50 12.40
N HIS A 42 3.21 -17.10 11.62
CA HIS A 42 2.62 -18.40 11.91
C HIS A 42 2.56 -19.18 10.59
N GLY A 43 3.27 -20.30 10.49
CA GLY A 43 3.32 -21.13 9.29
C GLY A 43 3.59 -20.33 8.00
N ARG A 44 2.59 -20.32 7.11
CA ARG A 44 2.57 -19.68 5.79
C ARG A 44 1.96 -18.26 5.80
N ALA A 45 1.74 -17.69 6.97
CA ALA A 45 1.25 -16.31 7.16
C ALA A 45 2.24 -15.46 7.98
N ALA A 46 2.25 -14.17 7.70
CA ALA A 46 3.07 -13.20 8.40
C ALA A 46 2.34 -11.85 8.53
N ARG A 47 2.68 -11.07 9.54
CA ARG A 47 2.22 -9.69 9.72
C ARG A 47 3.28 -8.82 10.36
N PHE A 48 3.12 -7.51 10.22
CA PHE A 48 3.78 -6.58 11.12
C PHE A 48 3.01 -6.50 12.45
N PRO A 49 3.66 -6.10 13.55
CA PRO A 49 2.99 -5.67 14.77
C PRO A 49 1.91 -4.64 14.46
N THR A 50 0.76 -4.76 15.13
CA THR A 50 -0.43 -3.96 14.84
C THR A 50 -0.28 -2.47 15.15
N ASP A 51 0.77 -2.09 15.88
CA ASP A 51 1.17 -0.70 16.15
C ASP A 51 2.23 -0.17 15.14
N VAL A 52 2.78 -1.02 14.27
CA VAL A 52 3.77 -0.69 13.23
C VAL A 52 3.11 -0.58 11.84
N SER A 53 2.34 -1.58 11.42
CA SER A 53 1.67 -1.59 10.12
C SER A 53 0.47 -2.54 10.13
N PRO A 54 -0.65 -2.21 9.44
CA PRO A 54 -1.77 -3.13 9.37
C PRO A 54 -1.53 -4.32 8.43
N PHE A 55 -0.46 -4.31 7.63
CA PHE A 55 -0.29 -5.29 6.56
C PHE A 55 -0.02 -6.70 7.05
N THR A 56 -0.74 -7.63 6.44
CA THR A 56 -0.48 -9.07 6.53
C THR A 56 -0.08 -9.61 5.16
N ALA A 57 0.50 -10.80 5.19
CA ALA A 57 1.02 -11.46 4.01
C ALA A 57 0.82 -12.97 4.09
N LEU A 58 0.53 -13.56 2.93
CA LEU A 58 0.43 -14.99 2.72
C LEU A 58 1.62 -15.44 1.87
N ALA A 59 2.21 -16.59 2.15
CA ALA A 59 3.26 -17.18 1.33
C ALA A 59 2.77 -17.41 -0.11
N ASP A 60 1.58 -17.98 -0.21
CA ASP A 60 0.86 -18.23 -1.44
C ASP A 60 -0.65 -18.03 -1.16
N PRO A 61 -1.30 -16.99 -1.70
CA PRO A 61 -2.72 -16.75 -1.48
C PRO A 61 -3.63 -17.80 -2.15
N THR A 62 -3.10 -18.68 -3.00
CA THR A 62 -3.86 -19.79 -3.59
C THR A 62 -3.84 -21.06 -2.73
N ASP A 63 -2.99 -21.12 -1.70
CA ASP A 63 -2.93 -22.22 -0.75
C ASP A 63 -3.85 -21.97 0.44
N ALA A 64 -4.89 -22.80 0.60
CA ALA A 64 -5.84 -22.70 1.72
C ALA A 64 -5.15 -22.74 3.09
N ARG A 65 -4.04 -23.47 3.23
CA ARG A 65 -3.29 -23.54 4.49
C ARG A 65 -2.69 -22.20 4.89
N ALA A 66 -2.35 -21.34 3.94
CA ALA A 66 -1.87 -20.01 4.25
C ALA A 66 -2.97 -19.14 4.87
N TRP A 67 -4.22 -19.34 4.47
CA TRP A 67 -5.38 -18.68 5.06
C TRP A 67 -5.73 -19.22 6.44
N ASP A 68 -5.63 -20.53 6.66
CA ASP A 68 -5.79 -21.12 8.00
C ASP A 68 -4.75 -20.56 8.97
N ASP A 69 -3.48 -20.51 8.53
CA ASP A 69 -2.39 -19.91 9.31
C ASP A 69 -2.61 -18.42 9.58
N LEU A 70 -3.16 -17.68 8.61
CA LEU A 70 -3.50 -16.27 8.78
C LEU A 70 -4.62 -16.10 9.81
N ALA A 71 -5.67 -16.92 9.77
CA ALA A 71 -6.78 -16.87 10.74
C ALA A 71 -6.28 -17.06 12.17
N LEU A 72 -5.36 -18.01 12.38
CA LEU A 72 -4.71 -18.23 13.68
C LEU A 72 -3.84 -17.03 14.10
N LEU A 73 -3.13 -16.42 13.15
CA LEU A 73 -2.24 -15.29 13.41
C LEU A 73 -3.00 -13.99 13.76
N VAL A 74 -4.12 -13.70 13.08
CA VAL A 74 -4.89 -12.47 13.31
C VAL A 74 -5.96 -12.62 14.40
N GLY A 75 -6.38 -13.86 14.67
CA GLY A 75 -7.43 -14.18 15.62
C GLY A 75 -8.85 -14.15 15.01
N PRO A 76 -9.82 -14.77 15.70
CA PRO A 76 -11.17 -14.93 15.19
C PRO A 76 -11.87 -13.58 14.98
N GLY A 77 -12.54 -13.42 13.83
CA GLY A 77 -13.31 -12.21 13.50
C GLY A 77 -12.49 -10.95 13.21
N ALA A 78 -11.16 -11.04 13.26
CA ALA A 78 -10.29 -9.89 13.04
C ALA A 78 -10.38 -9.39 11.60
N LEU A 79 -10.35 -8.06 11.43
CA LEU A 79 -10.22 -7.41 10.14
C LEU A 79 -8.75 -7.26 9.78
N THR A 80 -8.36 -7.70 8.59
CA THR A 80 -6.98 -7.64 8.13
C THR A 80 -6.87 -7.34 6.64
N PRO A 81 -5.95 -6.44 6.22
CA PRO A 81 -5.72 -6.19 4.81
C PRO A 81 -4.83 -7.27 4.19
N VAL A 82 -5.27 -7.85 3.08
CA VAL A 82 -4.48 -8.75 2.23
C VAL A 82 -4.30 -8.12 0.85
N THR A 83 -3.11 -8.28 0.26
CA THR A 83 -2.73 -7.61 -1.00
C THR A 83 -2.51 -8.62 -2.11
N ALA A 84 -2.72 -8.21 -3.36
CA ALA A 84 -2.57 -9.06 -4.55
C ALA A 84 -3.48 -10.30 -4.58
N VAL A 85 -4.59 -10.25 -3.83
CA VAL A 85 -5.62 -11.29 -3.77
C VAL A 85 -6.89 -10.82 -4.48
N ARG A 86 -7.57 -11.72 -5.19
CA ARG A 86 -8.86 -11.44 -5.86
C ARG A 86 -10.06 -12.12 -5.20
N THR A 87 -9.85 -13.26 -4.57
CA THR A 87 -10.87 -14.10 -3.95
C THR A 87 -10.35 -14.60 -2.61
N VAL A 88 -11.25 -14.82 -1.65
CA VAL A 88 -10.94 -15.40 -0.35
C VAL A 88 -11.54 -16.81 -0.26
N PRO A 89 -10.99 -17.73 0.54
CA PRO A 89 -11.60 -19.03 0.79
C PRO A 89 -12.91 -18.94 1.57
N ASP A 90 -13.63 -20.06 1.63
CA ASP A 90 -14.85 -20.18 2.44
C ASP A 90 -14.60 -19.81 3.91
N GLY A 91 -15.58 -19.14 4.52
CA GLY A 91 -15.51 -18.67 5.90
C GLY A 91 -14.80 -17.32 6.09
N TRP A 92 -14.05 -16.83 5.10
CA TRP A 92 -13.55 -15.47 5.05
C TRP A 92 -14.54 -14.55 4.35
N GLU A 93 -14.69 -13.32 4.85
CA GLU A 93 -15.57 -12.33 4.25
C GLU A 93 -14.75 -11.16 3.71
N ILE A 94 -15.11 -10.67 2.51
CA ILE A 94 -14.54 -9.44 1.96
C ILE A 94 -15.39 -8.28 2.45
N GLU A 95 -14.81 -7.47 3.32
CA GLU A 95 -15.46 -6.31 3.92
C GLU A 95 -15.31 -5.08 3.04
N GLN A 96 -14.11 -4.88 2.51
CA GLN A 96 -13.82 -3.79 1.59
C GLN A 96 -12.85 -4.26 0.51
N SER A 97 -12.92 -3.61 -0.65
CA SER A 97 -11.93 -3.80 -1.71
C SER A 97 -11.53 -2.46 -2.32
N GLY A 98 -10.28 -2.38 -2.77
CA GLY A 98 -9.73 -1.22 -3.44
C GLY A 98 -8.82 -1.64 -4.60
N GLU A 99 -8.85 -0.85 -5.67
CA GLU A 99 -7.92 -1.03 -6.78
C GLU A 99 -6.64 -0.22 -6.54
N GLY A 100 -5.51 -0.83 -6.87
CA GLY A 100 -4.19 -0.26 -6.71
C GLY A 100 -3.37 -0.33 -7.98
N VAL A 101 -2.39 0.56 -8.07
CA VAL A 101 -1.29 0.45 -9.02
C VAL A 101 0.02 0.27 -8.25
N GLN A 102 0.90 -0.57 -8.79
CA GLN A 102 2.28 -0.68 -8.36
C GLN A 102 3.16 -0.05 -9.45
N MET A 103 4.03 0.86 -9.04
CA MET A 103 4.92 1.59 -9.95
C MET A 103 6.37 1.43 -9.50
N VAL A 104 7.29 1.37 -10.45
CA VAL A 104 8.74 1.21 -10.20
C VAL A 104 9.51 2.39 -10.79
N ALA A 105 10.58 2.79 -10.11
CA ALA A 105 11.42 3.92 -10.54
C ALA A 105 12.34 3.50 -11.70
N THR A 106 11.90 3.72 -12.94
CA THR A 106 12.64 3.36 -14.17
C THR A 106 13.53 4.49 -14.67
N ALA A 107 13.08 5.74 -14.54
CA ALA A 107 13.74 6.94 -15.04
C ALA A 107 13.84 8.05 -13.96
N LEU A 108 13.49 7.73 -12.71
CA LEU A 108 13.55 8.66 -11.60
C LEU A 108 14.98 9.15 -11.39
N ARG A 109 15.16 10.47 -11.49
CA ARG A 109 16.38 11.15 -11.06
C ARG A 109 16.24 11.51 -9.59
N ASP A 110 16.99 10.80 -8.74
CA ASP A 110 17.08 11.15 -7.33
C ASP A 110 17.89 12.45 -7.13
N ALA A 111 17.67 13.09 -5.98
CA ALA A 111 18.32 14.34 -5.62
C ALA A 111 18.26 14.51 -4.10
N PRO A 112 19.28 15.10 -3.46
CA PRO A 112 19.20 15.44 -2.05
C PRO A 112 18.17 16.55 -1.79
N ALA A 113 17.64 16.60 -0.58
CA ALA A 113 16.86 17.71 -0.05
C ALA A 113 17.54 18.18 1.25
N PRO A 114 18.54 19.08 1.18
CA PRO A 114 19.31 19.50 2.36
C PRO A 114 18.46 20.19 3.43
N GLU A 115 17.31 20.75 3.05
CA GLU A 115 16.33 21.34 3.97
C GLU A 115 15.46 20.30 4.69
N ALA A 116 15.48 19.03 4.24
CA ALA A 116 14.67 17.98 4.83
C ALA A 116 15.33 17.42 6.09
N VAL A 117 14.53 17.26 7.14
CA VAL A 117 14.96 16.67 8.40
C VAL A 117 14.54 15.20 8.44
N ARG A 118 15.38 14.36 9.05
CA ARG A 118 15.01 12.97 9.34
C ARG A 118 14.04 12.96 10.52
N LEU A 119 12.89 12.32 10.33
CA LEU A 119 11.88 12.16 11.37
C LEU A 119 12.06 10.83 12.11
N GLY A 120 11.76 10.84 13.41
CA GLY A 120 11.83 9.67 14.28
C GLY A 120 10.63 9.57 15.22
N LEU A 121 10.76 8.73 16.26
CA LEU A 121 9.69 8.49 17.26
C LEU A 121 9.21 9.77 17.94
N ALA A 122 10.10 10.75 18.16
CA ALA A 122 9.75 12.03 18.77
C ALA A 122 8.83 12.89 17.90
N ASP A 123 8.85 12.70 16.57
CA ASP A 123 8.04 13.45 15.61
C ASP A 123 6.65 12.81 15.38
N VAL A 124 6.39 11.61 15.92
CA VAL A 124 5.16 10.84 15.66
C VAL A 124 3.88 11.63 15.94
N PRO A 125 3.74 12.40 17.04
CA PRO A 125 2.55 13.20 17.26
C PRO A 125 2.24 14.15 16.09
N GLU A 126 3.25 14.85 15.59
CA GLU A 126 3.11 15.81 14.49
C GLU A 126 2.94 15.12 13.13
N ILE A 127 3.57 13.96 12.92
CA ILE A 127 3.30 13.12 11.75
C ILE A 127 1.83 12.73 11.73
N LEU A 128 1.28 12.25 12.86
CA LEU A 128 -0.12 11.82 12.93
C LEU A 128 -1.08 12.99 12.67
N GLU A 129 -0.77 14.20 13.12
CA GLU A 129 -1.52 15.41 12.77
C GLU A 129 -1.55 15.66 11.25
N LEU A 130 -0.40 15.61 10.57
CA LEU A 130 -0.33 15.78 9.12
C LEU A 130 -1.03 14.64 8.37
N ILE A 131 -0.91 13.39 8.84
CA ILE A 131 -1.58 12.22 8.29
C ILE A 131 -3.10 12.36 8.40
N ALA A 132 -3.63 12.85 9.53
CA ALA A 132 -5.06 13.07 9.71
C ALA A 132 -5.62 14.08 8.68
N LEU A 133 -4.86 15.14 8.36
CA LEU A 133 -5.25 16.16 7.39
C LEU A 133 -5.21 15.67 5.93
N THR A 134 -4.31 14.73 5.62
CA THR A 134 -3.98 14.39 4.22
C THR A 134 -4.38 12.98 3.81
N ARG A 135 -4.60 12.08 4.77
CA ARG A 135 -5.00 10.68 4.60
C ARG A 135 -4.23 9.94 3.49
N PRO A 136 -2.88 9.90 3.50
CA PRO A 136 -2.08 9.30 2.43
C PRO A 136 -2.00 7.77 2.51
N GLY A 137 -2.63 7.16 3.53
CA GLY A 137 -2.54 5.74 3.86
C GLY A 137 -2.35 5.55 5.36
N PRO A 138 -2.29 4.30 5.83
CA PRO A 138 -2.11 4.01 7.25
C PRO A 138 -0.77 4.53 7.76
N PHE A 139 -0.80 5.19 8.91
CA PHE A 139 0.36 5.54 9.72
C PHE A 139 -0.03 5.34 11.19
N LEU A 140 0.75 4.55 11.91
CA LEU A 140 0.53 4.09 13.28
C LEU A 140 1.68 4.58 14.16
N PRO A 141 1.56 4.48 15.51
CA PRO A 141 2.54 5.05 16.43
C PRO A 141 3.99 4.61 16.21
N ARG A 142 4.20 3.40 15.65
CA ARG A 142 5.54 2.86 15.37
C ARG A 142 5.81 2.65 13.88
N THR A 143 4.97 3.18 12.99
CA THR A 143 5.20 3.10 11.53
C THR A 143 6.54 3.72 11.12
N VAL A 144 7.04 4.70 11.87
CA VAL A 144 8.36 5.31 11.64
C VAL A 144 9.52 4.29 11.72
N GLU A 145 9.32 3.14 12.38
CA GLU A 145 10.32 2.07 12.48
C GLU A 145 10.51 1.28 11.17
N LEU A 146 9.59 1.41 10.20
CA LEU A 146 9.67 0.68 8.92
C LEU A 146 10.85 1.12 8.04
N GLY A 147 11.38 2.32 8.25
CA GLY A 147 12.53 2.82 7.50
C GLY A 147 12.78 4.31 7.68
N THR A 148 13.35 4.94 6.66
CA THR A 148 13.66 6.38 6.70
C THR A 148 12.41 7.22 6.39
N TYR A 149 12.15 8.23 7.21
CA TYR A 149 11.16 9.27 6.96
C TYR A 149 11.83 10.64 6.92
N LEU A 150 11.48 11.44 5.92
CA LEU A 150 11.98 12.79 5.70
C LEU A 150 10.81 13.77 5.77
N GLY A 151 11.03 14.87 6.48
CA GLY A 151 10.06 15.94 6.67
C GLY A 151 10.59 17.30 6.22
N LEU A 152 9.69 18.16 5.75
CA LEU A 152 9.96 19.58 5.52
C LEU A 152 9.19 20.40 6.55
N ARG A 153 9.85 21.38 7.16
CA ARG A 153 9.26 22.27 8.16
C ARG A 153 9.20 23.71 7.68
N GLU A 154 8.15 24.42 8.06
CA GLU A 154 7.98 25.88 7.88
C GLU A 154 7.37 26.43 9.18
N ASP A 155 7.97 27.50 9.72
CA ASP A 155 7.59 28.09 11.02
C ASP A 155 7.49 27.06 12.17
N GLY A 156 8.42 26.09 12.16
CA GLY A 156 8.49 25.02 13.15
C GLY A 156 7.54 23.84 12.91
N ARG A 157 6.58 23.95 11.98
CA ARG A 157 5.56 22.93 11.71
C ARG A 157 5.93 22.03 10.54
N LEU A 158 5.62 20.74 10.64
CA LEU A 158 5.78 19.76 9.57
C LEU A 158 4.74 20.02 8.46
N ILE A 159 5.22 20.47 7.30
CA ILE A 159 4.36 20.82 6.16
C ILE A 159 4.35 19.75 5.06
N ALA A 160 5.33 18.84 5.05
CA ALA A 160 5.36 17.72 4.10
C ALA A 160 6.19 16.57 4.65
N LEU A 161 5.84 15.35 4.23
CA LEU A 161 6.46 14.09 4.64
C LEU A 161 6.55 13.14 3.44
N ALA A 162 7.63 12.36 3.38
CA ALA A 162 7.69 11.10 2.64
C ALA A 162 8.60 10.12 3.39
N GLY A 163 8.35 8.83 3.27
CA GLY A 163 9.25 7.84 3.86
C GLY A 163 9.17 6.48 3.19
N GLU A 164 9.67 5.48 3.91
CA GLU A 164 9.81 4.12 3.44
C GLU A 164 8.73 3.22 4.04
N ARG A 165 8.45 2.05 3.43
CA ARG A 165 7.49 1.09 3.98
C ARG A 165 7.94 -0.36 3.77
N LEU A 166 7.46 -1.05 2.73
CA LEU A 166 7.86 -2.43 2.46
C LEU A 166 9.29 -2.48 1.91
N ARG A 167 10.11 -3.42 2.39
CA ARG A 167 11.47 -3.68 1.89
C ARG A 167 11.67 -5.13 1.44
N PRO A 168 11.13 -5.53 0.28
CA PRO A 168 11.50 -6.80 -0.35
C PRO A 168 12.99 -6.82 -0.74
N PRO A 169 13.65 -7.98 -0.89
CA PRO A 169 15.04 -8.06 -1.33
C PRO A 169 15.31 -7.25 -2.61
N GLY A 170 16.23 -6.28 -2.55
CA GLY A 170 16.61 -5.41 -3.67
C GLY A 170 15.64 -4.25 -3.97
N TRP A 171 14.59 -4.08 -3.15
CA TRP A 171 13.56 -3.07 -3.36
C TRP A 171 13.21 -2.36 -2.05
N THR A 172 12.91 -1.06 -2.12
CA THR A 172 12.30 -0.34 -1.00
C THR A 172 11.14 0.50 -1.49
N GLU A 173 10.02 0.42 -0.78
CA GLU A 173 8.80 1.13 -1.10
C GLU A 173 8.85 2.56 -0.57
N ILE A 174 8.52 3.53 -1.42
CA ILE A 174 8.22 4.91 -1.00
C ILE A 174 6.75 5.00 -0.61
N SER A 175 6.49 5.59 0.55
CA SER A 175 5.19 5.66 1.20
C SER A 175 5.01 6.98 1.97
N ALA A 176 3.81 7.20 2.51
CA ALA A 176 3.44 8.33 3.37
C ALA A 176 3.72 9.70 2.72
N VAL A 177 3.69 9.78 1.40
CA VAL A 177 3.93 11.02 0.65
C VAL A 177 2.73 11.94 0.84
N CYS A 178 2.90 13.00 1.62
CA CYS A 178 1.86 13.98 1.86
C CYS A 178 2.41 15.39 2.02
N THR A 179 1.54 16.36 1.80
CA THR A 179 1.83 17.79 1.94
C THR A 179 0.59 18.46 2.52
N HIS A 180 0.80 19.27 3.55
CA HIS A 180 -0.22 20.07 4.19
C HIS A 180 -1.02 20.84 3.14
N PRO A 181 -2.37 20.88 3.21
CA PRO A 181 -3.21 21.48 2.18
C PRO A 181 -2.77 22.89 1.75
N ASP A 182 -2.41 23.73 2.72
CA ASP A 182 -2.01 25.13 2.49
C ASP A 182 -0.62 25.30 1.86
N HIS A 183 0.18 24.23 1.77
CA HIS A 183 1.53 24.27 1.20
C HIS A 183 1.64 23.46 -0.12
N ARG A 184 0.51 23.05 -0.71
CA ARG A 184 0.49 22.32 -2.00
C ARG A 184 0.93 23.22 -3.16
N GLY A 185 1.24 22.60 -4.30
CA GLY A 185 1.69 23.33 -5.51
C GLY A 185 3.13 23.85 -5.49
N ARG A 186 3.85 23.64 -4.38
CA ARG A 186 5.25 24.11 -4.17
C ARG A 186 6.32 23.05 -4.48
N GLY A 187 5.95 21.94 -5.13
CA GLY A 187 6.87 20.84 -5.46
C GLY A 187 7.48 20.09 -4.26
N LEU A 188 6.88 20.19 -3.06
CA LEU A 188 7.40 19.58 -1.83
C LEU A 188 7.43 18.05 -1.90
N ALA A 189 6.34 17.42 -2.37
CA ALA A 189 6.26 15.98 -2.55
C ALA A 189 7.35 15.46 -3.51
N THR A 190 7.56 16.11 -4.66
CA THR A 190 8.62 15.73 -5.61
C THR A 190 10.00 15.77 -4.97
N ARG A 191 10.31 16.83 -4.22
CA ARG A 191 11.61 16.97 -3.54
C ARG A 191 11.83 15.83 -2.54
N LEU A 192 10.84 15.56 -1.70
CA LEU A 192 10.91 14.49 -0.71
C LEU A 192 11.01 13.10 -1.35
N VAL A 193 10.23 12.81 -2.40
CA VAL A 193 10.31 11.53 -3.13
C VAL A 193 11.70 11.33 -3.74
N ARG A 194 12.30 12.37 -4.34
CA ARG A 194 13.66 12.30 -4.89
C ARG A 194 14.72 12.07 -3.81
N ALA A 195 14.56 12.69 -2.64
CA ALA A 195 15.47 12.51 -1.50
C ALA A 195 15.36 11.12 -0.87
N VAL A 196 14.14 10.61 -0.69
CA VAL A 196 13.93 9.22 -0.23
C VAL A 196 14.51 8.24 -1.25
N ALA A 197 14.25 8.43 -2.54
CA ALA A 197 14.79 7.59 -3.60
C ALA A 197 16.33 7.58 -3.63
N ARG A 198 16.97 8.72 -3.33
CA ARG A 198 18.42 8.80 -3.19
C ARG A 198 18.91 7.87 -2.08
N GLY A 199 18.34 7.98 -0.88
CA GLY A 199 18.71 7.13 0.25
C GLY A 199 18.49 5.63 -0.04
N ILE A 200 17.41 5.29 -0.76
CA ILE A 200 17.15 3.92 -1.23
C ILE A 200 18.27 3.43 -2.16
N ARG A 201 18.65 4.23 -3.16
CA ARG A 201 19.68 3.88 -4.15
C ARG A 201 21.09 3.81 -3.55
N GLU A 202 21.42 4.69 -2.61
CA GLU A 202 22.70 4.67 -1.89
C GLU A 202 22.93 3.36 -1.13
N ARG A 203 21.85 2.66 -0.75
CA ARG A 203 21.91 1.34 -0.10
C ARG A 203 21.81 0.16 -1.07
N GLY A 204 21.72 0.42 -2.38
CA GLY A 204 21.65 -0.61 -3.42
C GLY A 204 20.24 -1.13 -3.74
N ASP A 205 19.19 -0.55 -3.17
CA ASP A 205 17.80 -0.95 -3.46
C ASP A 205 17.21 -0.13 -4.63
N THR A 206 16.19 -0.69 -5.29
CA THR A 206 15.41 0.02 -6.29
C THR A 206 14.11 0.59 -5.68
N PRO A 207 13.79 1.89 -5.89
CA PRO A 207 12.53 2.44 -5.41
C PRO A 207 11.31 1.90 -6.16
N PHE A 208 10.26 1.58 -5.42
CA PHE A 208 8.92 1.34 -5.96
C PHE A 208 7.86 1.99 -5.06
N LEU A 209 6.60 2.00 -5.49
CA LEU A 209 5.49 2.47 -4.67
C LEU A 209 4.17 1.82 -5.08
N HIS A 210 3.20 1.88 -4.17
CA HIS A 210 1.80 1.67 -4.48
C HIS A 210 1.01 2.96 -4.35
N ALA A 211 -0.02 3.10 -5.19
CA ALA A 211 -1.04 4.13 -5.05
C ALA A 211 -2.43 3.51 -5.28
N ALA A 212 -3.45 4.08 -4.64
CA ALA A 212 -4.83 3.78 -5.00
C ALA A 212 -5.07 4.18 -6.46
N ALA A 213 -5.73 3.33 -7.25
CA ALA A 213 -5.99 3.58 -8.66
C ALA A 213 -6.84 4.85 -8.89
N SER A 214 -7.64 5.25 -7.90
CA SER A 214 -8.42 6.49 -7.89
C SER A 214 -7.57 7.75 -7.66
N ASN A 215 -6.35 7.63 -7.11
CA ASN A 215 -5.47 8.77 -6.84
C ASN A 215 -4.68 9.18 -8.10
N THR A 216 -5.42 9.58 -9.13
CA THR A 216 -4.88 9.93 -10.45
C THR A 216 -3.88 11.10 -10.39
N ASN A 217 -4.05 12.03 -9.44
CA ASN A 217 -3.11 13.13 -9.22
C ASN A 217 -1.74 12.63 -8.75
N ALA A 218 -1.69 11.72 -7.77
CA ALA A 218 -0.42 11.14 -7.33
C ALA A 218 0.21 10.28 -8.42
N ILE A 219 -0.59 9.50 -9.15
CA ILE A 219 -0.08 8.68 -10.26
C ILE A 219 0.59 9.56 -11.33
N ARG A 220 -0.07 10.64 -11.78
CA ARG A 220 0.52 11.59 -12.75
C ARG A 220 1.79 12.24 -12.22
N LEU A 221 1.82 12.58 -10.93
CA LEU A 221 3.03 13.09 -10.29
C LEU A 221 4.17 12.06 -10.39
N TYR A 222 3.93 10.81 -10.00
CA TYR A 222 4.94 9.75 -10.03
C TYR A 222 5.43 9.46 -11.45
N GLU A 223 4.53 9.39 -12.43
CA GLU A 223 4.89 9.26 -13.85
C GLU A 223 5.77 10.42 -14.32
N SER A 224 5.40 11.66 -14.00
CA SER A 224 6.15 12.86 -14.41
C SER A 224 7.57 12.92 -13.85
N ILE A 225 7.84 12.23 -12.74
CA ILE A 225 9.16 12.20 -12.11
C ILE A 225 9.93 10.92 -12.43
N GLY A 226 9.40 10.01 -13.25
CA GLY A 226 10.13 8.85 -13.78
C GLY A 226 9.80 7.50 -13.13
N PHE A 227 8.62 7.37 -12.50
CA PHE A 227 8.05 6.05 -12.22
C PHE A 227 7.27 5.52 -13.42
N THR A 228 7.27 4.20 -13.61
CA THR A 228 6.45 3.52 -14.62
C THR A 228 5.52 2.52 -13.96
N LEU A 229 4.29 2.42 -14.46
CA LEU A 229 3.35 1.38 -14.05
C LEU A 229 3.97 -0.01 -14.30
N ARG A 230 4.05 -0.81 -13.23
CA ARG A 230 4.48 -2.21 -13.30
C ARG A 230 3.28 -3.15 -13.33
N HIS A 231 2.34 -2.97 -12.40
CA HIS A 231 1.25 -3.91 -12.19
C HIS A 231 -0.01 -3.23 -11.62
N ARG A 232 -1.20 -3.76 -11.94
CA ARG A 232 -2.48 -3.37 -11.31
C ARG A 232 -2.85 -4.41 -10.28
N THR A 233 -3.04 -3.98 -9.04
CA THR A 233 -3.29 -4.87 -7.90
C THR A 233 -4.65 -4.59 -7.26
N ARG A 234 -5.07 -5.49 -6.38
CA ARG A 234 -6.22 -5.29 -5.48
C ARG A 234 -5.75 -5.37 -4.03
N PHE A 235 -6.37 -4.54 -3.22
CA PHE A 235 -6.27 -4.56 -1.77
C PHE A 235 -7.63 -4.99 -1.24
N LEU A 236 -7.67 -6.04 -0.45
CA LEU A 236 -8.89 -6.49 0.22
C LEU A 236 -8.72 -6.26 1.71
N LEU A 237 -9.75 -5.73 2.35
CA LEU A 237 -9.93 -5.84 3.79
C LEU A 237 -10.83 -7.05 4.02
N VAL A 238 -10.33 -8.04 4.74
CA VAL A 238 -11.02 -9.32 4.93
C VAL A 238 -11.23 -9.59 6.41
N ARG A 239 -12.33 -10.28 6.72
CA ARG A 239 -12.65 -10.73 8.08
C ARG A 239 -12.31 -12.21 8.24
N ALA A 240 -11.53 -12.51 9.28
CA ALA A 240 -11.21 -13.90 9.63
C ALA A 240 -12.44 -14.66 10.15
N PRO A 241 -12.53 -15.98 9.88
CA PRO A 241 -13.60 -16.82 10.42
C PRO A 241 -13.72 -16.74 11.95
N GLY A 242 -14.91 -17.04 12.47
CA GLY A 242 -15.14 -17.22 13.92
C GLY A 242 -15.36 -15.93 14.72
N GLY A 243 -15.58 -14.79 14.07
CA GLY A 243 -16.10 -13.58 14.72
C GLY A 243 -17.59 -13.69 15.08
N PRO A 244 -18.11 -12.86 16.00
CA PRO A 244 -19.55 -12.80 16.22
C PRO A 244 -20.23 -12.41 14.91
N VAL A 245 -21.08 -13.30 14.41
CA VAL A 245 -22.09 -12.96 13.40
C VAL A 245 -23.10 -12.10 14.14
N GLU A 246 -23.09 -10.78 13.94
CA GLU A 246 -24.28 -10.02 14.32
C GLU A 246 -25.44 -10.61 13.49
N PRO A 247 -26.48 -11.17 14.13
CA PRO A 247 -27.61 -11.67 13.38
C PRO A 247 -28.20 -10.50 12.60
N LEU A 248 -28.39 -10.68 11.29
CA LEU A 248 -29.17 -9.79 10.45
C LEU A 248 -30.51 -9.55 11.16
N GLY A 249 -30.63 -8.38 11.77
CA GLY A 249 -31.84 -7.92 12.43
C GLY A 249 -32.94 -7.85 11.40
N HIS A 250 -33.78 -8.87 11.39
CA HIS A 250 -35.09 -8.83 10.77
C HIS A 250 -35.96 -7.98 11.71
N ASP A 251 -36.06 -6.69 11.43
CA ASP A 251 -37.30 -5.95 11.66
C ASP A 251 -37.40 -4.77 10.68
N GLY A 252 -38.54 -4.75 9.99
CA GLY A 252 -38.81 -3.85 8.89
C GLY A 252 -39.28 -2.47 9.32
N GLN A 253 -39.03 -1.53 8.41
CA GLN A 253 -39.77 -0.28 8.17
C GLN A 253 -39.73 0.80 9.25
N GLU A 254 -38.98 1.88 8.96
CA GLU A 254 -39.64 3.12 8.56
C GLU A 254 -38.74 3.97 7.63
N ARG A 255 -39.36 4.64 6.67
CA ARG A 255 -38.77 5.35 5.52
C ARG A 255 -38.38 6.79 5.86
N ALA A 256 -37.54 7.33 4.96
CA ALA A 256 -37.41 8.76 4.56
C ALA A 256 -36.71 9.67 5.59
N GLU A 257 -35.79 10.58 5.23
CA GLU A 257 -35.66 11.34 3.98
C GLU A 257 -34.28 12.03 3.92
N LEU A 258 -33.84 12.22 2.68
CA LEU A 258 -32.82 13.16 2.18
C LEU A 258 -32.58 14.41 3.04
N ARG A 259 -31.31 14.83 3.15
CA ARG A 259 -30.86 16.17 2.72
C ARG A 259 -29.34 16.28 2.65
N GLU A 260 -28.87 16.57 1.43
CA GLU A 260 -27.72 17.41 1.19
C GLU A 260 -27.89 18.75 1.93
N GLU A 261 -26.85 19.26 2.58
CA GLU A 261 -26.48 20.67 2.43
C GLU A 261 -25.07 20.96 2.96
N LYS A 262 -24.22 21.43 2.02
CA LYS A 262 -23.20 22.48 2.15
C LYS A 262 -22.69 22.82 3.56
N ALA A 263 -21.42 22.48 3.79
CA ALA A 263 -20.34 23.42 4.13
C ALA A 263 -18.98 22.73 3.93
#